data_AF-A0A840VM26-F1
#
_entry.id   AF-A0A840VM26-F1
#
_cell.length_a   1.000
_cell.length_b   1.000
_cell.length_c   1.000
_cell.angle_alpha   90.00
_cell.angle_beta   90.00
_cell.angle_gamma   90.00
#
_symmetry.space_group_name_H-M   'P 1'
#
loop_
_entity.id
_entity.type
_entity.pdbx_description
1 polymer ?
#
loop_
_entity_poly.entity_id
_entity_poly.type
_entity_poly.pdbx_seq_one_letter_code
_entity_poly.pdbx_strand_id
1 'polypeptide(L)'
;MPERPSPLPWRPPAGSAPPGSNNARFPAVAGDRPASGPPRGNAAVPVNSAPTSPARGGPPRGSAAVPVSPVPTSPSSGHGPTAPNLNGVPPLGPPISALPAPAGAAPAPEPVTPRRRRRLPVVLAVVLLLVLAGVGVVVTRPGPVAGWLGDDNGSAPSAVGVTPEPDPSDVLPGPDPNAPVPTPDGVRAALDPLVGVSALGDRVNVSVADVITGQTLFDKGADDGTVPASVTKLATAVTVLAARGPGYRIPTRAVAGAKAGEVVIIGGGDPTIAIDKKGYYPGAARLDDLAAQVRTALGGTTPTSVTIDGSVYSGPVYGPGWDSDIPTGGSGGAVTALMTDGARRDPGVEHGAAARFSEPDLAAGKAFARLLGVPASAVKRGTAPAPAAAGGTPAPGTELGVVQSPPMIRLVDIMISESDNLVAEALARQVALARNQPASFDGGAAAMDAEVAELGLPADEITLSDGSGLSRRNRISPSLLTDLIRLAASPDHPELAGVFGGLPVGAWSGTLDERYRNAPGTAAGAGSVRAKTGTLTAVHAIAGLVTTADGRLLTFAVLTDQVPGGKETAQPALDRIAAALAGCGCG
;
A
#
# COMPACT_ATOMS: atom_id res chain seq x y z
N MET A 1 -27.28 -8.69 49.64
CA MET A 1 -27.21 -8.28 48.23
C MET A 1 -28.27 -7.20 48.00
N PRO A 2 -27.96 -6.10 47.31
CA PRO A 2 -28.94 -5.31 46.57
C PRO A 2 -28.91 -5.68 45.08
N GLU A 3 -30.06 -5.70 44.42
CA GLU A 3 -30.18 -6.00 42.99
C GLU A 3 -29.79 -4.78 42.14
N ARG A 4 -29.26 -5.02 40.93
CA ARG A 4 -29.05 -3.97 39.91
C ARG A 4 -30.23 -3.97 38.93
N PRO A 5 -30.78 -2.81 38.53
CA PRO A 5 -31.85 -2.75 37.55
C PRO A 5 -31.38 -3.12 36.14
N SER A 6 -32.25 -3.79 35.38
CA SER A 6 -31.99 -4.19 34.00
C SER A 6 -31.85 -2.98 33.04
N PRO A 7 -30.94 -3.03 32.05
CA PRO A 7 -30.82 -1.98 31.05
C PRO A 7 -32.01 -1.95 30.08
N LEU A 8 -32.38 -0.76 29.61
CA LEU A 8 -33.44 -0.56 28.62
C LEU A 8 -32.95 -0.92 27.19
N PRO A 9 -33.81 -1.47 26.32
CA PRO A 9 -33.45 -1.78 24.95
C PRO A 9 -33.25 -0.52 24.11
N TRP A 10 -32.12 -0.43 23.42
CA TRP A 10 -31.79 0.65 22.49
C TRP A 10 -32.68 0.59 21.24
N ARG A 11 -33.02 1.77 20.68
CA ARG A 11 -33.75 1.90 19.41
C ARG A 11 -32.92 2.70 18.40
N PRO A 12 -32.72 2.20 17.17
CA PRO A 12 -32.08 2.98 16.11
C PRO A 12 -32.98 4.14 15.62
N PRO A 13 -32.39 5.22 15.10
CA PRO A 13 -33.15 6.26 14.39
C PRO A 13 -33.69 5.74 13.05
N ALA A 14 -34.81 6.31 12.59
CA ALA A 14 -35.49 5.86 11.37
C ALA A 14 -34.72 6.29 10.10
N GLY A 15 -34.30 5.32 9.29
CA GLY A 15 -33.65 5.55 7.99
C GLY A 15 -34.64 5.89 6.87
N SER A 16 -34.27 6.83 6.01
CA SER A 16 -35.00 7.17 4.78
C SER A 16 -34.80 6.10 3.70
N ALA A 17 -35.87 5.76 2.97
CA ALA A 17 -35.86 4.67 1.99
C ALA A 17 -35.04 4.98 0.70
N PRO A 18 -34.35 3.99 0.10
CA PRO A 18 -33.68 4.12 -1.19
C PRO A 18 -34.65 3.94 -2.38
N PRO A 19 -34.36 4.54 -3.56
CA PRO A 19 -35.24 4.47 -4.72
C PRO A 19 -35.07 3.20 -5.58
N GLY A 20 -36.21 2.56 -5.87
CA GLY A 20 -36.52 1.66 -7.00
C GLY A 20 -35.41 0.96 -7.81
N SER A 21 -35.28 -0.35 -7.63
CA SER A 21 -34.61 -1.25 -8.56
C SER A 21 -35.44 -1.47 -9.84
N ASN A 22 -34.92 -1.09 -11.01
CA ASN A 22 -35.56 -1.39 -12.30
C ASN A 22 -35.24 -2.81 -12.77
N ASN A 23 -36.28 -3.63 -12.96
CA ASN A 23 -36.16 -5.00 -13.48
C ASN A 23 -35.96 -5.01 -15.01
N ALA A 24 -34.94 -5.73 -15.48
CA ALA A 24 -34.82 -6.17 -16.87
C ALA A 24 -34.77 -7.70 -16.93
N ARG A 25 -35.90 -8.33 -17.29
CA ARG A 25 -35.99 -9.77 -17.58
C ARG A 25 -35.64 -10.02 -19.04
N PHE A 26 -34.80 -11.02 -19.33
CA PHE A 26 -34.87 -11.86 -20.54
C PHE A 26 -34.27 -13.25 -20.23
N PRO A 27 -34.50 -14.30 -21.05
CA PRO A 27 -34.92 -15.59 -20.50
C PRO A 27 -33.83 -16.66 -20.44
N ALA A 28 -34.14 -17.74 -19.70
CA ALA A 28 -33.34 -18.95 -19.71
C ALA A 28 -33.42 -19.67 -21.06
N VAL A 29 -32.30 -20.30 -21.45
CA VAL A 29 -32.22 -21.28 -22.54
C VAL A 29 -31.76 -22.59 -21.94
N ALA A 30 -32.53 -23.66 -22.15
CA ALA A 30 -32.12 -25.01 -21.79
C ALA A 30 -31.21 -25.60 -22.87
N GLY A 31 -30.24 -26.44 -22.47
CA GLY A 31 -29.36 -27.17 -23.37
C GLY A 31 -28.78 -28.39 -22.64
N ASP A 32 -28.84 -29.55 -23.28
CA ASP A 32 -28.70 -30.84 -22.61
C ASP A 32 -27.25 -31.26 -22.31
N ARG A 33 -27.11 -32.11 -21.28
CA ARG A 33 -25.92 -32.94 -21.05
C ARG A 33 -25.93 -34.17 -21.97
N PRO A 34 -24.75 -34.72 -22.30
CA PRO A 34 -24.61 -36.17 -22.19
C PRO A 34 -23.37 -36.67 -21.42
N ALA A 35 -23.61 -37.75 -20.68
CA ALA A 35 -22.72 -38.83 -20.23
C ALA A 35 -21.18 -38.72 -20.36
N SER A 36 -20.53 -38.64 -19.18
CA SER A 36 -19.48 -39.56 -18.67
C SER A 36 -18.62 -40.42 -19.63
N GLY A 37 -17.30 -40.34 -19.44
CA GLY A 37 -16.32 -41.39 -19.81
C GLY A 37 -15.20 -41.52 -18.75
N PRO A 38 -14.79 -42.73 -18.33
CA PRO A 38 -13.81 -42.97 -17.24
C PRO A 38 -12.36 -43.09 -17.80
N PRO A 39 -11.28 -43.33 -17.02
CA PRO A 39 -10.15 -42.40 -16.98
C PRO A 39 -8.94 -42.83 -17.83
N ARG A 40 -8.02 -41.88 -18.08
CA ARG A 40 -6.67 -42.19 -18.59
C ARG A 40 -5.77 -42.60 -17.43
N GLY A 41 -5.03 -43.70 -17.61
CA GLY A 41 -4.14 -44.25 -16.58
C GLY A 41 -2.81 -43.51 -16.46
N ASN A 42 -2.20 -43.61 -15.28
CA ASN A 42 -0.86 -43.08 -15.00
C ASN A 42 0.22 -43.89 -15.74
N ALA A 43 1.24 -43.21 -16.26
CA ALA A 43 2.50 -43.82 -16.70
C ALA A 43 3.64 -43.17 -15.91
N ALA A 44 4.42 -43.97 -15.18
CA ALA A 44 5.49 -43.47 -14.32
C ALA A 44 6.75 -43.09 -15.12
N VAL A 45 7.42 -42.03 -14.69
CA VAL A 45 8.81 -41.74 -15.10
C VAL A 45 9.74 -42.32 -14.04
N PRO A 46 10.61 -43.29 -14.37
CA PRO A 46 11.62 -43.77 -13.43
C PRO A 46 12.72 -42.73 -13.25
N VAL A 47 13.04 -42.41 -11.99
CA VAL A 47 14.21 -41.61 -11.62
C VAL A 47 15.48 -42.40 -11.99
N ASN A 48 16.54 -41.70 -12.40
CA ASN A 48 17.89 -42.26 -12.37
C ASN A 48 18.89 -41.20 -11.91
N SER A 49 19.90 -41.59 -11.15
CA SER A 49 20.57 -40.70 -10.20
C SER A 49 22.08 -40.62 -10.38
N ALA A 50 22.58 -39.38 -10.24
CA ALA A 50 23.94 -39.06 -9.81
C ALA A 50 25.09 -39.42 -10.82
N PRO A 51 26.38 -39.14 -10.51
CA PRO A 51 26.89 -37.79 -10.79
C PRO A 51 28.32 -37.72 -11.38
N THR A 52 28.61 -36.72 -12.21
CA THR A 52 30.01 -36.31 -12.49
C THR A 52 30.18 -34.82 -12.77
N SER A 53 31.27 -34.27 -12.22
CA SER A 53 31.93 -32.99 -12.53
C SER A 53 33.35 -33.06 -11.98
N PRO A 54 34.31 -32.15 -12.28
CA PRO A 54 34.25 -30.99 -13.19
C PRO A 54 35.39 -30.96 -14.24
N ALA A 55 35.39 -29.97 -15.15
CA ALA A 55 36.62 -29.36 -15.70
C ALA A 55 36.33 -28.03 -16.44
N ARG A 56 37.34 -27.14 -16.53
CA ARG A 56 37.29 -25.84 -17.24
C ARG A 56 37.84 -25.95 -18.66
N GLY A 57 37.32 -25.14 -19.60
CA GLY A 57 37.90 -24.94 -20.93
C GLY A 57 37.58 -23.54 -21.48
N GLY A 58 38.58 -22.83 -21.98
CA GLY A 58 38.46 -21.45 -22.50
C GLY A 58 38.13 -21.37 -24.01
N PRO A 59 37.83 -20.17 -24.54
CA PRO A 59 37.19 -19.99 -25.84
C PRO A 59 38.16 -19.67 -27.01
N PRO A 60 37.74 -19.91 -28.27
CA PRO A 60 38.31 -19.26 -29.45
C PRO A 60 37.48 -18.01 -29.88
N ARG A 61 38.13 -17.10 -30.62
CA ARG A 61 37.50 -16.00 -31.36
C ARG A 61 37.27 -16.41 -32.82
N GLY A 62 36.30 -15.82 -33.51
CA GLY A 62 36.17 -15.95 -34.98
C GLY A 62 35.12 -15.01 -35.56
N SER A 63 35.53 -14.09 -36.43
CA SER A 63 34.66 -13.11 -37.10
C SER A 63 34.75 -13.25 -38.63
N ALA A 64 33.62 -13.21 -39.33
CA ALA A 64 33.55 -12.97 -40.78
C ALA A 64 32.15 -12.48 -41.19
N ALA A 65 32.06 -11.73 -42.29
CA ALA A 65 30.80 -11.25 -42.89
C ALA A 65 30.85 -11.45 -44.42
N VAL A 66 29.68 -11.54 -45.09
CA VAL A 66 29.54 -11.72 -46.56
C VAL A 66 28.34 -10.90 -47.09
N PRO A 67 28.35 -10.30 -48.31
CA PRO A 67 27.34 -9.32 -48.74
C PRO A 67 26.53 -9.62 -50.04
N VAL A 68 25.26 -9.17 -50.06
CA VAL A 68 24.55 -8.38 -51.12
C VAL A 68 24.27 -8.96 -52.54
N SER A 69 22.98 -9.27 -52.82
CA SER A 69 22.19 -9.06 -54.09
C SER A 69 22.58 -9.80 -55.40
N PRO A 70 21.83 -9.73 -56.55
CA PRO A 70 20.58 -9.00 -56.91
C PRO A 70 19.45 -9.84 -57.62
N VAL A 71 18.55 -9.15 -58.35
CA VAL A 71 17.25 -9.58 -58.95
C VAL A 71 17.32 -9.80 -60.49
N PRO A 72 16.38 -10.52 -61.12
CA PRO A 72 15.90 -10.22 -62.49
C PRO A 72 14.35 -10.14 -62.65
N THR A 73 13.86 -9.67 -63.80
CA THR A 73 12.46 -9.18 -64.03
C THR A 73 11.86 -9.54 -65.40
N SER A 74 10.55 -9.27 -65.59
CA SER A 74 9.88 -8.98 -66.90
C SER A 74 9.63 -10.20 -67.84
N PRO A 75 8.89 -10.11 -68.98
CA PRO A 75 8.33 -8.97 -69.74
C PRO A 75 6.79 -8.80 -69.72
N SER A 76 6.25 -7.91 -70.58
CA SER A 76 4.84 -7.46 -70.57
C SER A 76 4.37 -6.85 -71.91
N SER A 77 3.09 -7.01 -72.29
CA SER A 77 2.41 -6.37 -73.43
C SER A 77 0.88 -6.26 -73.19
N GLY A 78 0.10 -5.32 -73.74
CA GLY A 78 0.43 -4.13 -74.55
C GLY A 78 -0.66 -3.80 -75.61
N HIS A 79 -0.85 -2.50 -75.92
CA HIS A 79 -1.65 -1.84 -76.99
C HIS A 79 -2.81 -0.92 -76.54
N GLY A 80 -3.14 0.09 -77.36
CA GLY A 80 -4.04 1.21 -77.04
C GLY A 80 -5.00 1.65 -78.18
N PRO A 81 -4.90 2.89 -78.71
CA PRO A 81 -5.96 3.88 -78.46
C PRO A 81 -6.53 4.63 -79.69
N THR A 82 -7.69 5.30 -79.52
CA THR A 82 -8.27 6.32 -80.44
C THR A 82 -9.11 7.40 -79.72
N ALA A 83 -9.33 8.54 -80.40
CA ALA A 83 -10.15 9.73 -80.04
C ALA A 83 -10.71 10.34 -81.36
N PRO A 84 -11.27 11.58 -81.50
CA PRO A 84 -11.62 12.68 -80.56
C PRO A 84 -12.97 13.42 -80.87
N ASN A 85 -13.16 14.66 -80.34
CA ASN A 85 -14.05 15.77 -80.80
C ASN A 85 -15.58 15.71 -80.52
N LEU A 86 -16.35 16.83 -80.36
CA LEU A 86 -16.09 18.27 -80.05
C LEU A 86 -17.40 19.01 -79.60
N ASN A 87 -17.30 20.32 -79.31
CA ASN A 87 -18.33 21.34 -78.94
C ASN A 87 -18.65 21.48 -77.43
N GLY A 88 -18.82 22.67 -76.82
CA GLY A 88 -18.73 24.07 -77.29
C GLY A 88 -18.50 25.05 -76.10
N VAL A 89 -18.43 26.38 -76.32
CA VAL A 89 -17.93 27.38 -75.32
C VAL A 89 -18.87 28.64 -75.18
N PRO A 90 -18.67 29.62 -74.23
CA PRO A 90 -19.73 30.38 -73.57
C PRO A 90 -19.74 31.89 -73.97
N PRO A 91 -20.40 32.82 -73.24
CA PRO A 91 -19.70 33.56 -72.15
C PRO A 91 -20.60 34.15 -71.00
N LEU A 92 -19.99 34.98 -70.12
CA LEU A 92 -20.54 36.06 -69.26
C LEU A 92 -20.97 35.78 -67.78
N GLY A 93 -20.79 36.82 -66.95
CA GLY A 93 -21.15 37.02 -65.52
C GLY A 93 -21.08 38.55 -65.19
N PRO A 94 -20.87 39.05 -63.94
CA PRO A 94 -20.80 38.41 -62.62
C PRO A 94 -22.11 38.65 -61.78
N PRO A 95 -22.32 39.61 -60.82
CA PRO A 95 -21.52 40.67 -60.18
C PRO A 95 -21.30 40.46 -58.63
N ILE A 96 -21.27 41.52 -57.80
CA ILE A 96 -20.99 41.53 -56.33
C ILE A 96 -21.87 42.61 -55.63
N SER A 97 -22.37 42.41 -54.39
CA SER A 97 -22.34 43.39 -53.24
C SER A 97 -23.43 43.28 -52.14
N ALA A 98 -23.04 43.73 -50.93
CA ALA A 98 -23.83 44.44 -49.88
C ALA A 98 -24.69 43.70 -48.81
N LEU A 99 -24.41 44.09 -47.54
CA LEU A 99 -25.27 44.11 -46.33
C LEU A 99 -26.02 45.48 -46.26
N PRO A 100 -26.85 45.88 -45.24
CA PRO A 100 -27.12 45.25 -43.92
C PRO A 100 -28.57 45.31 -43.34
N ALA A 101 -28.84 44.45 -42.33
CA ALA A 101 -29.67 44.72 -41.12
C ALA A 101 -31.19 45.08 -41.29
N PRO A 102 -32.02 45.25 -40.22
CA PRO A 102 -31.74 45.16 -38.77
C PRO A 102 -32.76 44.38 -37.89
N ALA A 103 -32.44 44.31 -36.60
CA ALA A 103 -33.34 44.30 -35.42
C ALA A 103 -34.38 43.17 -35.22
N GLY A 104 -34.04 42.24 -34.30
CA GLY A 104 -34.99 41.49 -33.46
C GLY A 104 -34.52 41.57 -32.00
N ALA A 105 -35.41 41.88 -31.06
CA ALA A 105 -35.03 42.33 -29.71
C ALA A 105 -34.22 41.30 -28.89
N ALA A 106 -33.17 41.77 -28.23
CA ALA A 106 -32.50 41.02 -27.16
C ALA A 106 -33.38 40.98 -25.89
N PRO A 107 -33.34 39.90 -25.08
CA PRO A 107 -34.02 39.86 -23.80
C PRO A 107 -33.45 40.90 -22.84
N ALA A 108 -34.28 41.42 -21.93
CA ALA A 108 -33.93 42.51 -21.04
C ALA A 108 -32.83 42.12 -20.03
N PRO A 109 -31.91 43.03 -19.68
CA PRO A 109 -30.93 42.79 -18.62
C PRO A 109 -31.60 42.72 -17.25
N GLU A 110 -31.12 41.82 -16.38
CA GLU A 110 -31.60 41.71 -15.00
C GLU A 110 -31.37 43.00 -14.20
N PRO A 111 -32.26 43.36 -13.26
CA PRO A 111 -32.17 44.61 -12.51
C PRO A 111 -30.93 44.63 -11.59
N VAL A 112 -29.95 45.45 -11.94
CA VAL A 112 -28.72 45.66 -11.16
C VAL A 112 -29.06 46.25 -9.79
N THR A 113 -29.14 45.39 -8.77
CA THR A 113 -29.50 45.83 -7.41
C THR A 113 -28.42 46.74 -6.82
N PRO A 114 -28.78 47.90 -6.22
CA PRO A 114 -27.81 48.86 -5.74
C PRO A 114 -27.04 48.32 -4.52
N ARG A 115 -25.75 48.04 -4.74
CA ARG A 115 -24.81 47.40 -3.81
C ARG A 115 -24.69 48.19 -2.49
N ARG A 116 -25.49 47.81 -1.49
CA ARG A 116 -25.73 48.58 -0.24
C ARG A 116 -24.49 48.61 0.69
N ARG A 117 -23.51 49.45 0.37
CA ARG A 117 -22.31 49.79 1.18
C ARG A 117 -22.69 50.37 2.56
N ARG A 118 -23.16 49.52 3.50
CA ARG A 118 -23.46 49.92 4.90
C ARG A 118 -23.43 48.79 5.95
N ARG A 119 -22.82 47.63 5.65
CA ARG A 119 -22.65 46.52 6.61
C ARG A 119 -21.19 46.20 7.00
N LEU A 120 -20.20 46.65 6.25
CA LEU A 120 -18.78 46.43 6.56
C LEU A 120 -18.33 47.00 7.94
N PRO A 121 -18.69 48.24 8.35
CA PRO A 121 -18.25 48.77 9.66
C PRO A 121 -18.92 48.06 10.84
N VAL A 122 -20.11 47.49 10.66
CA VAL A 122 -20.81 46.74 11.72
C VAL A 122 -20.12 45.41 11.99
N VAL A 123 -19.69 44.70 10.94
CA VAL A 123 -18.92 43.45 11.08
C VAL A 123 -17.56 43.73 11.74
N LEU A 124 -16.87 44.81 11.33
CA LEU A 124 -15.62 45.23 11.96
C LEU A 124 -15.79 45.58 13.45
N ALA A 125 -16.86 46.27 13.82
CA ALA A 125 -17.16 46.60 15.23
C ALA A 125 -17.43 45.34 16.08
N VAL A 126 -18.15 44.34 15.54
CA VAL A 126 -18.40 43.07 16.24
C VAL A 126 -17.11 42.26 16.40
N VAL A 127 -16.26 42.18 15.36
CA VAL A 127 -14.95 41.52 15.46
C VAL A 127 -14.05 42.23 16.47
N LEU A 128 -14.03 43.57 16.49
CA LEU A 128 -13.23 44.33 17.45
C LEU A 128 -13.71 44.11 18.89
N LEU A 129 -15.02 44.07 19.13
CA LEU A 129 -15.60 43.74 20.45
C LEU A 129 -15.23 42.32 20.92
N LEU A 130 -15.25 41.33 20.01
CA LEU A 130 -14.83 39.96 20.34
C LEU A 130 -13.33 39.85 20.63
N VAL A 131 -12.49 40.57 19.90
CA VAL A 131 -11.04 40.65 20.18
C VAL A 131 -10.77 41.35 21.52
N LEU A 132 -11.45 42.46 21.81
CA LEU A 132 -11.31 43.16 23.09
C LEU A 132 -11.82 42.32 24.28
N ALA A 133 -12.90 41.54 24.10
CA ALA A 133 -13.36 40.58 25.10
C ALA A 133 -12.34 39.45 25.32
N GLY A 134 -11.75 38.91 24.24
CA GLY A 134 -10.70 37.89 24.31
C GLY A 134 -9.45 38.38 25.04
N VAL A 135 -8.97 39.59 24.73
CA VAL A 135 -7.81 40.20 25.40
C VAL A 135 -8.13 40.53 26.87
N GLY A 136 -9.35 40.99 27.18
CA GLY A 136 -9.79 41.28 28.55
C GLY A 136 -9.76 40.08 29.50
N VAL A 137 -9.93 38.86 28.97
CA VAL A 137 -9.84 37.61 29.75
C VAL A 137 -8.39 37.21 30.07
N VAL A 138 -7.40 37.71 29.31
CA VAL A 138 -5.98 37.35 29.48
C VAL A 138 -5.25 38.26 30.50
N VAL A 139 -5.76 39.45 30.81
CA VAL A 139 -5.06 40.47 31.63
C VAL A 139 -5.67 40.62 33.04
N THR A 140 -6.03 39.51 33.69
CA THR A 140 -6.57 39.51 35.09
C THR A 140 -5.86 38.55 36.06
N ARG A 141 -4.75 37.92 35.67
CA ARG A 141 -3.82 37.23 36.58
C ARG A 141 -2.36 37.52 36.21
N PRO A 142 -1.62 38.33 36.99
CA PRO A 142 -0.20 38.55 36.75
C PRO A 142 0.62 37.31 37.16
N GLY A 143 1.35 36.73 36.22
CA GLY A 143 2.35 35.70 36.50
C GLY A 143 3.66 36.29 37.03
N PRO A 144 4.40 35.61 37.92
CA PRO A 144 5.62 36.14 38.53
C PRO A 144 6.83 36.04 37.58
N VAL A 145 6.97 37.00 36.66
CA VAL A 145 8.17 37.14 35.81
C VAL A 145 9.30 37.92 36.52
N ALA A 146 9.30 37.90 37.86
CA ALA A 146 10.18 38.69 38.74
C ALA A 146 11.24 37.85 39.48
N GLY A 147 11.55 36.64 38.98
CA GLY A 147 12.56 35.74 39.52
C GLY A 147 13.68 35.38 38.54
N TRP A 148 13.85 36.17 37.46
CA TRP A 148 14.83 35.90 36.38
C TRP A 148 16.06 36.82 36.41
N LEU A 149 16.23 37.56 37.51
CA LEU A 149 17.47 38.22 37.91
C LEU A 149 17.75 37.71 39.33
N GLY A 150 18.86 37.00 39.52
CA GLY A 150 19.12 36.24 40.74
C GLY A 150 19.85 37.04 41.81
N ASP A 151 19.69 36.58 43.06
CA ASP A 151 20.63 36.80 44.15
C ASP A 151 21.05 35.42 44.67
N ASP A 152 22.36 35.13 44.68
CA ASP A 152 22.90 33.88 45.19
C ASP A 152 22.86 33.84 46.72
N ASN A 153 22.22 32.83 47.31
CA ASN A 153 22.53 32.36 48.66
C ASN A 153 22.19 30.87 48.82
N GLY A 154 23.15 30.08 49.32
CA GLY A 154 23.10 28.63 49.24
C GLY A 154 22.17 27.96 50.26
N SER A 155 21.24 27.15 49.77
CA SER A 155 20.62 26.04 50.50
C SER A 155 20.12 25.01 49.50
N ALA A 156 20.70 23.81 49.50
CA ALA A 156 20.31 22.74 48.58
C ALA A 156 18.88 22.25 48.93
N PRO A 157 17.93 22.24 47.99
CA PRO A 157 16.63 21.62 48.22
C PRO A 157 16.82 20.11 48.38
N SER A 158 16.35 19.56 49.50
CA SER A 158 16.31 18.09 49.68
C SER A 158 15.55 17.46 48.52
N ALA A 159 16.13 16.42 47.91
CA ALA A 159 15.47 15.67 46.86
C ALA A 159 14.15 15.08 47.39
N VAL A 160 13.03 15.63 46.93
CA VAL A 160 11.71 15.02 47.14
C VAL A 160 11.75 13.69 46.41
N GLY A 161 11.67 12.59 47.15
CA GLY A 161 11.66 11.25 46.57
C GLY A 161 10.49 11.13 45.62
N VAL A 162 10.77 11.08 44.32
CA VAL A 162 9.77 10.78 43.29
C VAL A 162 9.31 9.35 43.55
N THR A 163 8.09 9.19 44.07
CA THR A 163 7.40 7.91 44.07
C THR A 163 7.39 7.39 42.64
N PRO A 164 7.87 6.15 42.38
CA PRO A 164 7.77 5.55 41.06
C PRO A 164 6.34 5.67 40.56
N GLU A 165 6.17 6.17 39.33
CA GLU A 165 4.87 6.10 38.66
C GLU A 165 4.54 4.61 38.49
N PRO A 166 3.35 4.14 38.90
CA PRO A 166 3.02 2.72 38.84
C PRO A 166 3.05 2.24 37.39
N ASP A 167 3.53 1.01 37.18
CA ASP A 167 3.56 0.41 35.85
C ASP A 167 2.17 0.51 35.18
N PRO A 168 2.10 0.90 33.90
CA PRO A 168 0.83 1.12 33.23
C PRO A 168 0.03 -0.18 33.19
N SER A 169 -1.19 -0.15 33.72
CA SER A 169 -2.07 -1.32 33.75
C SER A 169 -2.33 -1.86 32.34
N ASP A 170 -2.13 -3.17 32.14
CA ASP A 170 -2.30 -3.85 30.86
C ASP A 170 -3.64 -3.49 30.20
N VAL A 171 -3.56 -2.80 29.05
CA VAL A 171 -4.72 -2.34 28.28
C VAL A 171 -5.50 -3.53 27.67
N LEU A 172 -4.80 -4.63 27.44
CA LEU A 172 -5.32 -5.98 27.24
C LEU A 172 -4.34 -6.94 27.94
N PRO A 173 -4.81 -7.96 28.68
CA PRO A 173 -3.91 -8.97 29.22
C PRO A 173 -3.20 -9.70 28.07
N GLY A 174 -1.93 -10.08 28.29
CA GLY A 174 -1.22 -11.01 27.43
C GLY A 174 -1.90 -12.39 27.39
N PRO A 175 -1.50 -13.28 26.47
CA PRO A 175 -2.02 -14.65 26.43
C PRO A 175 -1.73 -15.35 27.76
N ASP A 176 -2.76 -15.84 28.45
CA ASP A 176 -2.56 -16.54 29.72
C ASP A 176 -1.82 -17.87 29.45
N PRO A 177 -0.59 -18.06 29.95
CA PRO A 177 0.16 -19.28 29.71
C PRO A 177 -0.50 -20.51 30.35
N ASN A 178 -1.38 -20.30 31.34
CA ASN A 178 -2.14 -21.32 32.06
C ASN A 178 -3.50 -21.62 31.41
N ALA A 179 -3.94 -20.85 30.40
CA ALA A 179 -5.17 -21.15 29.67
C ALA A 179 -5.06 -22.55 29.04
N PRO A 180 -6.13 -23.37 29.08
CA PRO A 180 -6.16 -24.71 28.49
C PRO A 180 -5.69 -24.71 27.03
N VAL A 181 -4.75 -25.61 26.69
CA VAL A 181 -4.35 -25.84 25.30
C VAL A 181 -5.46 -26.67 24.62
N PRO A 182 -6.09 -26.19 23.53
CA PRO A 182 -7.07 -26.99 22.82
C PRO A 182 -6.47 -28.27 22.26
N THR A 183 -7.22 -29.37 22.28
CA THR A 183 -6.81 -30.63 21.68
C THR A 183 -6.91 -30.58 20.15
N PRO A 184 -6.00 -31.22 19.39
CA PRO A 184 -6.12 -31.29 17.94
C PRO A 184 -7.43 -31.92 17.45
N ASP A 185 -7.98 -32.87 18.20
CA ASP A 185 -9.27 -33.51 17.88
C ASP A 185 -10.45 -32.56 18.12
N GLY A 186 -10.40 -31.75 19.18
CA GLY A 186 -11.39 -30.72 19.47
C GLY A 186 -11.38 -29.58 18.45
N VAL A 187 -10.20 -29.11 18.05
CA VAL A 187 -10.06 -28.10 16.97
C VAL A 187 -10.53 -28.69 15.63
N ARG A 188 -10.18 -29.94 15.31
CA ARG A 188 -10.67 -30.63 14.11
C ARG A 188 -12.20 -30.74 14.08
N ALA A 189 -12.82 -31.13 15.20
CA ALA A 189 -14.29 -31.19 15.32
C ALA A 189 -14.97 -29.82 15.08
N ALA A 190 -14.31 -28.71 15.46
CA ALA A 190 -14.79 -27.36 15.20
C ALA A 190 -14.61 -26.91 13.72
N LEU A 191 -13.55 -27.38 13.04
CA LEU A 191 -13.17 -26.88 11.71
C LEU A 191 -13.58 -27.76 10.52
N ASP A 192 -13.62 -29.09 10.65
CA ASP A 192 -13.99 -30.01 9.56
C ASP A 192 -15.32 -29.65 8.85
N PRO A 193 -16.40 -29.25 9.57
CA PRO A 193 -17.66 -28.82 8.93
C PRO A 193 -17.56 -27.51 8.13
N LEU A 194 -16.47 -26.74 8.30
CA LEU A 194 -16.28 -25.40 7.74
C LEU A 194 -15.25 -25.37 6.62
N VAL A 195 -14.14 -26.12 6.73
CA VAL A 195 -13.06 -26.16 5.71
C VAL A 195 -13.45 -26.94 4.44
N GLY A 196 -14.62 -27.59 4.43
CA GLY A 196 -15.15 -28.35 3.29
C GLY A 196 -16.32 -27.66 2.56
N VAL A 197 -16.69 -26.42 2.89
CA VAL A 197 -17.85 -25.75 2.26
C VAL A 197 -17.53 -25.26 0.85
N SER A 198 -18.43 -25.49 -0.11
CA SER A 198 -18.26 -25.14 -1.52
C SER A 198 -18.03 -23.64 -1.79
N ALA A 199 -18.37 -22.76 -0.84
CA ALA A 199 -18.08 -21.33 -0.91
C ALA A 199 -16.57 -21.00 -0.84
N LEU A 200 -15.73 -21.95 -0.41
CA LEU A 200 -14.26 -21.83 -0.37
C LEU A 200 -13.56 -22.46 -1.59
N GLY A 201 -14.27 -23.19 -2.45
CA GLY A 201 -13.70 -23.98 -3.55
C GLY A 201 -13.03 -25.28 -3.07
N ASP A 202 -12.36 -25.97 -3.99
CA ASP A 202 -11.75 -27.29 -3.73
C ASP A 202 -10.32 -27.21 -3.17
N ARG A 203 -9.61 -26.08 -3.35
CA ARG A 203 -8.26 -25.84 -2.83
C ARG A 203 -8.33 -24.93 -1.60
N VAL A 204 -8.37 -25.56 -0.42
CA VAL A 204 -8.55 -24.90 0.87
C VAL A 204 -7.50 -25.44 1.83
N ASN A 205 -6.46 -24.64 2.04
CA ASN A 205 -5.26 -25.05 2.77
C ASN A 205 -5.16 -24.27 4.08
N VAL A 206 -4.88 -24.98 5.18
CA VAL A 206 -5.10 -24.49 6.55
C VAL A 206 -3.99 -24.92 7.51
N SER A 207 -3.52 -23.99 8.33
CA SER A 207 -2.74 -24.24 9.54
C SER A 207 -3.40 -23.55 10.74
N VAL A 208 -3.41 -24.22 11.90
CA VAL A 208 -3.69 -23.63 13.21
C VAL A 208 -2.69 -24.19 14.22
N ALA A 209 -2.03 -23.32 14.97
CA ALA A 209 -1.08 -23.72 16.01
C ALA A 209 -1.25 -22.89 17.29
N ASP A 210 -0.84 -23.47 18.43
CA ASP A 210 -0.72 -22.75 19.70
C ASP A 210 0.49 -21.80 19.68
N VAL A 211 0.29 -20.52 20.03
CA VAL A 211 1.37 -19.51 19.93
C VAL A 211 2.51 -19.78 20.92
N ILE A 212 2.19 -20.30 22.10
CA ILE A 212 3.17 -20.46 23.18
C ILE A 212 4.02 -21.73 22.99
N THR A 213 3.40 -22.85 22.64
CA THR A 213 4.09 -24.15 22.49
C THR A 213 4.56 -24.44 21.07
N GLY A 214 3.99 -23.77 20.06
CA GLY A 214 4.19 -24.13 18.65
C GLY A 214 3.51 -25.43 18.23
N GLN A 215 2.65 -26.03 19.08
CA GLN A 215 1.94 -27.25 18.74
C GLN A 215 0.93 -27.00 17.62
N THR A 216 1.06 -27.70 16.49
CA THR A 216 0.03 -27.76 15.44
C THR A 216 -1.23 -28.42 15.99
N LEU A 217 -2.35 -27.70 15.92
CA LEU A 217 -3.67 -28.14 16.37
C LEU A 217 -4.57 -28.52 15.19
N PHE A 218 -4.37 -27.92 14.02
CA PHE A 218 -5.05 -28.30 12.79
C PHE A 218 -4.12 -28.13 11.58
N ASP A 219 -4.12 -29.15 10.72
CA ASP A 219 -3.47 -29.17 9.42
C ASP A 219 -4.50 -29.66 8.40
N LYS A 220 -4.61 -28.92 7.30
CA LYS A 220 -5.16 -29.42 6.04
C LYS A 220 -4.31 -28.84 4.90
N GLY A 221 -3.27 -29.56 4.49
CA GLY A 221 -2.32 -29.06 3.50
C GLY A 221 -1.59 -27.81 4.03
N ALA A 222 -1.18 -27.85 5.30
CA ALA A 222 -0.53 -26.72 5.96
C ALA A 222 0.72 -26.26 5.20
N ASP A 223 1.49 -27.19 4.63
CA ASP A 223 2.76 -26.93 3.93
C ASP A 223 2.57 -26.66 2.41
N ASP A 224 1.34 -26.81 1.88
CA ASP A 224 1.07 -26.63 0.45
C ASP A 224 1.15 -25.14 0.05
N GLY A 225 2.21 -24.78 -0.68
CA GLY A 225 2.39 -23.45 -1.27
C GLY A 225 1.16 -22.99 -2.07
N THR A 226 0.44 -22.01 -1.53
CA THR A 226 -0.85 -21.52 -2.04
C THR A 226 -0.73 -20.05 -2.46
N VAL A 227 -1.61 -19.53 -3.33
CA VAL A 227 -1.60 -18.09 -3.68
C VAL A 227 -2.07 -17.29 -2.44
N PRO A 228 -1.22 -16.46 -1.81
CA PRO A 228 -1.54 -15.82 -0.53
C PRO A 228 -2.45 -14.58 -0.68
N ALA A 229 -2.44 -13.94 -1.86
CA ALA A 229 -2.82 -12.54 -2.00
C ALA A 229 -2.15 -11.66 -0.91
N SER A 230 -2.84 -10.63 -0.41
CA SER A 230 -2.29 -9.66 0.56
C SER A 230 -1.89 -10.18 1.95
N VAL A 231 -2.00 -11.48 2.27
CA VAL A 231 -1.33 -12.02 3.49
C VAL A 231 0.20 -12.12 3.32
N THR A 232 0.72 -12.01 2.09
CA THR A 232 2.16 -11.78 1.78
C THR A 232 2.77 -10.64 2.60
N LYS A 233 1.95 -9.64 2.97
CA LYS A 233 2.39 -8.50 3.77
C LYS A 233 2.85 -8.89 5.18
N LEU A 234 2.47 -10.06 5.70
CA LEU A 234 3.00 -10.59 6.96
C LEU A 234 4.48 -10.98 6.82
N ALA A 235 4.84 -11.70 5.76
CA ALA A 235 6.23 -11.98 5.43
C ALA A 235 7.00 -10.66 5.21
N THR A 236 6.46 -9.74 4.42
CA THR A 236 7.09 -8.41 4.18
C THR A 236 7.33 -7.64 5.48
N ALA A 237 6.40 -7.69 6.43
CA ALA A 237 6.52 -7.03 7.72
C ALA A 237 7.61 -7.66 8.60
N VAL A 238 7.63 -9.00 8.71
CA VAL A 238 8.67 -9.71 9.48
C VAL A 238 10.05 -9.47 8.88
N THR A 239 10.22 -9.70 7.57
CA THR A 239 11.52 -9.58 6.90
C THR A 239 12.07 -8.15 6.91
N VAL A 240 11.22 -7.12 6.82
CA VAL A 240 11.71 -5.72 6.90
C VAL A 240 12.01 -5.27 8.33
N LEU A 241 11.31 -5.83 9.33
CA LEU A 241 11.62 -5.57 10.74
C LEU A 241 12.92 -6.26 11.16
N ALA A 242 13.20 -7.49 10.70
CA ALA A 242 14.49 -8.14 10.86
C ALA A 242 15.62 -7.34 10.15
N ALA A 243 15.48 -7.10 8.85
CA ALA A 243 16.53 -6.50 8.03
C ALA A 243 16.86 -5.02 8.33
N ARG A 244 15.94 -4.27 8.96
CA ARG A 244 16.10 -2.83 9.24
C ARG A 244 15.87 -2.41 10.69
N GLY A 245 15.15 -3.19 11.49
CA GLY A 245 14.68 -2.81 12.82
C GLY A 245 13.50 -1.81 12.79
N PRO A 246 12.62 -1.82 13.82
CA PRO A 246 11.40 -1.00 13.87
C PRO A 246 11.65 0.52 13.85
N GLY A 247 12.84 0.97 14.27
CA GLY A 247 13.22 2.38 14.35
C GLY A 247 13.75 3.00 13.06
N TYR A 248 14.09 2.21 12.02
CA TYR A 248 14.66 2.72 10.78
C TYR A 248 13.70 3.67 10.06
N ARG A 249 14.24 4.68 9.36
CA ARG A 249 13.47 5.63 8.55
C ARG A 249 14.08 5.76 7.16
N ILE A 250 13.23 5.72 6.15
CA ILE A 250 13.62 5.85 4.75
C ILE A 250 13.87 7.35 4.48
N PRO A 251 15.08 7.76 4.04
CA PRO A 251 15.42 9.16 3.83
C PRO A 251 15.15 9.60 2.38
N THR A 252 14.54 10.76 2.20
CA THR A 252 14.50 11.49 0.91
C THR A 252 15.38 12.74 1.03
N ARG A 253 16.29 12.92 0.08
CA ARG A 253 17.34 13.96 0.13
C ARG A 253 17.20 14.97 -0.99
N ALA A 254 17.75 16.15 -0.78
CA ALA A 254 18.09 17.09 -1.82
C ALA A 254 19.59 17.38 -1.78
N VAL A 255 20.26 17.38 -2.94
CA VAL A 255 21.69 17.72 -3.08
C VAL A 255 21.90 18.77 -4.18
N ALA A 256 23.04 19.46 -4.15
CA ALA A 256 23.44 20.38 -5.20
C ALA A 256 23.75 19.63 -6.51
N GLY A 257 23.26 20.16 -7.62
CA GLY A 257 23.56 19.68 -8.97
C GLY A 257 24.95 20.09 -9.47
N ALA A 258 25.19 19.96 -10.77
CA ALA A 258 26.51 20.23 -11.35
C ALA A 258 26.82 21.72 -11.52
N LYS A 259 25.79 22.59 -11.50
CA LYS A 259 25.91 24.05 -11.58
C LYS A 259 25.13 24.72 -10.45
N ALA A 260 25.49 25.97 -10.13
CA ALA A 260 24.79 26.78 -9.14
C ALA A 260 23.27 26.84 -9.43
N GLY A 261 22.46 26.61 -8.40
CA GLY A 261 21.00 26.57 -8.48
C GLY A 261 20.41 25.29 -9.10
N GLU A 262 21.19 24.39 -9.69
CA GLU A 262 20.69 23.05 -10.01
C GLU A 262 20.48 22.27 -8.70
N VAL A 263 19.33 21.63 -8.54
CA VAL A 263 19.01 20.77 -7.38
C VAL A 263 18.72 19.36 -7.86
N VAL A 264 19.17 18.35 -7.12
CA VAL A 264 18.80 16.95 -7.35
C VAL A 264 18.02 16.44 -6.14
N ILE A 265 16.78 15.96 -6.34
CA ILE A 265 16.02 15.24 -5.32
C ILE A 265 16.29 13.74 -5.48
N ILE A 266 16.77 13.10 -4.41
CA ILE A 266 17.11 11.68 -4.36
C ILE A 266 16.04 10.97 -3.54
N GLY A 267 15.23 10.14 -4.18
CA GLY A 267 14.22 9.32 -3.51
C GLY A 267 14.85 8.07 -2.91
N GLY A 268 14.72 7.88 -1.59
CA GLY A 268 15.21 6.66 -0.90
C GLY A 268 14.23 5.48 -0.92
N GLY A 269 13.07 5.62 -1.58
CA GLY A 269 12.00 4.63 -1.56
C GLY A 269 10.92 4.86 -0.50
N ASP A 270 10.74 6.09 0.01
CA ASP A 270 9.60 6.44 0.87
C ASP A 270 8.35 6.72 0.01
N PRO A 271 7.30 5.90 0.06
CA PRO A 271 6.06 6.15 -0.68
C PRO A 271 5.11 7.09 0.08
N THR A 272 5.38 7.39 1.35
CA THR A 272 4.45 8.12 2.22
C THR A 272 4.58 9.63 2.16
N ILE A 273 5.71 10.14 1.66
CA ILE A 273 6.03 11.57 1.63
C ILE A 273 4.91 12.42 1.00
N ALA A 274 4.49 13.46 1.72
CA ALA A 274 3.43 14.37 1.35
C ALA A 274 3.96 15.60 0.61
N ILE A 275 3.10 16.29 -0.13
CA ILE A 275 3.43 17.62 -0.70
C ILE A 275 3.45 18.70 0.40
N ASP A 276 2.43 18.72 1.26
CA ASP A 276 2.28 19.66 2.37
C ASP A 276 1.61 18.99 3.60
N LYS A 277 0.87 19.73 4.44
CA LYS A 277 0.16 19.18 5.63
C LYS A 277 -1.12 18.39 5.28
N LYS A 278 -1.52 18.34 4.02
CA LYS A 278 -2.71 17.62 3.50
C LYS A 278 -2.37 16.29 2.84
N GLY A 279 -1.25 15.67 3.23
CA GLY A 279 -0.88 14.35 2.76
C GLY A 279 -1.82 13.25 3.28
N TYR A 280 -1.84 12.13 2.58
CA TYR A 280 -2.69 10.97 2.90
C TYR A 280 -2.23 10.23 4.17
N TYR A 281 -0.92 10.11 4.39
CA TYR A 281 -0.37 9.30 5.48
C TYR A 281 -0.07 10.14 6.74
N PRO A 282 -0.61 9.76 7.92
CA PRO A 282 -0.30 10.45 9.18
C PRO A 282 1.20 10.43 9.53
N GLY A 283 1.77 11.60 9.81
CA GLY A 283 3.17 11.74 10.22
C GLY A 283 4.20 11.57 9.09
N ALA A 284 3.78 11.63 7.82
CA ALA A 284 4.65 11.59 6.66
C ALA A 284 5.75 12.67 6.65
N ALA A 285 6.86 12.36 5.97
CA ALA A 285 7.80 13.38 5.47
C ALA A 285 7.06 14.39 4.57
N ARG A 286 7.58 15.62 4.40
CA ARG A 286 6.92 16.65 3.60
C ARG A 286 7.89 17.36 2.63
N LEU A 287 7.47 17.54 1.38
CA LEU A 287 8.29 18.19 0.35
C LEU A 287 8.46 19.70 0.58
N ASP A 288 7.51 20.37 1.23
CA ASP A 288 7.62 21.80 1.56
C ASP A 288 8.66 22.06 2.67
N ASP A 289 8.81 21.14 3.63
CA ASP A 289 9.89 21.15 4.62
C ASP A 289 11.25 20.91 3.94
N LEU A 290 11.37 19.91 3.06
CA LEU A 290 12.60 19.68 2.29
C LEU A 290 12.95 20.91 1.42
N ALA A 291 11.95 21.54 0.79
CA ALA A 291 12.15 22.75 0.00
C ALA A 291 12.55 23.96 0.86
N ALA A 292 12.12 24.01 2.14
CA ALA A 292 12.57 25.03 3.08
C ALA A 292 14.04 24.86 3.46
N GLN A 293 14.48 23.62 3.75
CA GLN A 293 15.89 23.32 4.00
C GLN A 293 16.76 23.73 2.79
N VAL A 294 16.36 23.34 1.58
CA VAL A 294 17.07 23.66 0.33
C VAL A 294 17.20 25.16 0.10
N ARG A 295 16.13 25.95 0.30
CA ARG A 295 16.21 27.42 0.16
C ARG A 295 17.18 28.05 1.14
N THR A 296 17.27 27.52 2.37
CA THR A 296 18.26 27.97 3.37
C THR A 296 19.68 27.56 2.99
N ALA A 297 19.90 26.30 2.60
CA ALA A 297 21.22 25.78 2.22
C ALA A 297 21.80 26.44 0.95
N LEU A 298 20.95 26.90 0.02
CA LEU A 298 21.36 27.63 -1.17
C LEU A 298 21.77 29.09 -0.90
N GLY A 299 21.55 29.63 0.30
CA GLY A 299 22.09 30.93 0.72
C GLY A 299 21.66 32.14 -0.12
N GLY A 300 20.49 32.07 -0.78
CA GLY A 300 20.00 33.09 -1.73
C GLY A 300 20.29 32.77 -3.21
N THR A 301 20.96 31.66 -3.53
CA THR A 301 21.10 31.17 -4.90
C THR A 301 19.75 30.69 -5.43
N THR A 302 19.23 31.32 -6.48
CA THR A 302 17.95 30.95 -7.09
C THR A 302 17.99 29.53 -7.68
N PRO A 303 17.06 28.62 -7.31
CA PRO A 303 16.91 27.33 -7.96
C PRO A 303 16.59 27.46 -9.47
N THR A 304 17.30 26.70 -10.31
CA THR A 304 17.20 26.79 -11.79
C THR A 304 16.58 25.55 -12.43
N SER A 305 16.79 24.37 -11.85
CA SER A 305 16.23 23.09 -12.32
C SER A 305 16.15 22.06 -11.21
N VAL A 306 15.30 21.04 -11.38
CA VAL A 306 15.21 19.87 -10.50
C VAL A 306 15.50 18.61 -11.30
N THR A 307 16.55 17.89 -10.92
CA THR A 307 16.78 16.52 -11.38
C THR A 307 16.21 15.55 -10.36
N ILE A 308 15.53 14.50 -10.82
CA ILE A 308 15.04 13.41 -9.98
C ILE A 308 16.03 12.26 -10.12
N ASP A 309 16.64 11.87 -9.01
CA ASP A 309 17.38 10.62 -8.89
C ASP A 309 16.49 9.59 -8.18
N GLY A 310 16.12 8.56 -8.93
CA GLY A 310 15.45 7.36 -8.42
C GLY A 310 16.26 6.09 -8.64
N SER A 311 17.55 6.21 -8.95
CA SER A 311 18.43 5.12 -9.41
C SER A 311 18.70 4.02 -8.37
N VAL A 312 18.31 4.26 -7.11
CA VAL A 312 18.31 3.24 -6.06
C VAL A 312 17.34 2.09 -6.39
N TYR A 313 16.23 2.34 -7.10
CA TYR A 313 15.31 1.30 -7.59
C TYR A 313 15.66 0.90 -9.03
N SER A 314 15.47 -0.38 -9.35
CA SER A 314 15.81 -0.96 -10.65
C SER A 314 14.77 -1.98 -11.14
N GLY A 315 14.85 -2.36 -12.41
CA GLY A 315 13.89 -3.27 -13.05
C GLY A 315 12.58 -2.56 -13.47
N PRO A 316 11.48 -3.31 -13.68
CA PRO A 316 10.20 -2.74 -14.07
C PRO A 316 9.52 -2.01 -12.90
N VAL A 317 8.59 -1.09 -13.22
CA VAL A 317 7.78 -0.36 -12.23
C VAL A 317 6.44 -1.05 -11.90
N TYR A 318 6.12 -2.16 -12.55
CA TYR A 318 4.94 -2.99 -12.29
C TYR A 318 5.38 -4.44 -12.04
N GLY A 319 4.74 -5.13 -11.10
CA GLY A 319 5.20 -6.43 -10.62
C GLY A 319 4.96 -7.59 -11.60
N PRO A 320 5.88 -8.57 -11.66
CA PRO A 320 5.74 -9.72 -12.53
C PRO A 320 4.59 -10.63 -12.05
N GLY A 321 3.55 -10.78 -12.87
CA GLY A 321 2.39 -11.64 -12.56
C GLY A 321 1.23 -10.92 -11.86
N TRP A 322 1.23 -9.59 -11.83
CA TRP A 322 0.04 -8.78 -11.52
C TRP A 322 -1.03 -8.93 -12.62
N ASP A 323 -2.31 -8.82 -12.24
CA ASP A 323 -3.40 -8.72 -13.20
C ASP A 323 -3.36 -7.37 -13.95
N SER A 324 -3.91 -7.33 -15.17
CA SER A 324 -3.75 -6.19 -16.09
C SER A 324 -4.50 -4.91 -15.69
N ASP A 325 -5.43 -5.01 -14.75
CA ASP A 325 -6.15 -3.89 -14.16
C ASP A 325 -5.35 -3.22 -13.03
N ILE A 326 -4.48 -3.94 -12.31
CA ILE A 326 -3.73 -3.44 -11.15
C ILE A 326 -3.02 -2.08 -11.38
N PRO A 327 -2.40 -1.80 -12.55
CA PRO A 327 -1.80 -0.48 -12.84
C PRO A 327 -2.78 0.70 -12.96
N THR A 328 -4.09 0.45 -13.14
CA THR A 328 -5.09 1.48 -13.48
C THR A 328 -6.33 1.48 -12.57
N GLY A 329 -6.72 0.33 -12.02
CA GLY A 329 -7.84 0.13 -11.09
C GLY A 329 -7.59 0.59 -9.66
N GLY A 330 -6.52 1.36 -9.41
CA GLY A 330 -6.24 2.07 -8.15
C GLY A 330 -5.74 1.21 -6.96
N SER A 331 -5.96 -0.10 -7.00
CA SER A 331 -5.37 -1.05 -6.04
C SER A 331 -3.84 -1.01 -6.05
N GLY A 332 -3.23 -0.87 -7.24
CA GLY A 332 -1.79 -0.73 -7.43
C GLY A 332 -1.43 0.55 -8.19
N GLY A 333 -0.17 0.63 -8.63
CA GLY A 333 0.39 1.74 -9.39
C GLY A 333 1.86 1.48 -9.75
N ALA A 334 2.52 2.46 -10.37
CA ALA A 334 3.94 2.36 -10.69
C ALA A 334 4.82 2.50 -9.44
N VAL A 335 5.69 1.53 -9.18
CA VAL A 335 6.63 1.53 -8.06
C VAL A 335 7.90 2.28 -8.48
N THR A 336 8.18 3.41 -7.82
CA THR A 336 9.33 4.29 -8.08
C THR A 336 9.94 4.75 -6.76
N ALA A 337 11.25 5.02 -6.74
CA ALA A 337 11.97 5.40 -5.50
C ALA A 337 11.59 6.78 -4.94
N LEU A 338 10.91 7.60 -5.75
CA LEU A 338 10.29 8.85 -5.35
C LEU A 338 8.83 8.83 -5.83
N MET A 339 7.88 9.04 -4.91
CA MET A 339 6.47 9.29 -5.21
C MET A 339 5.87 10.09 -4.05
N THR A 340 4.77 10.81 -4.24
CA THR A 340 4.01 11.41 -3.13
C THR A 340 2.73 10.65 -2.85
N ASP A 341 2.35 10.54 -1.59
CA ASP A 341 1.03 10.03 -1.16
C ASP A 341 0.67 8.64 -1.74
N GLY A 342 1.67 7.76 -1.91
CA GLY A 342 1.52 6.44 -2.52
C GLY A 342 1.14 6.52 -3.99
N ALA A 343 1.61 7.56 -4.68
CA ALA A 343 1.25 7.96 -6.04
C ALA A 343 -0.22 8.39 -6.25
N ARG A 344 -1.02 8.61 -5.20
CA ARG A 344 -2.42 9.08 -5.32
C ARG A 344 -2.46 10.45 -6.04
N ARG A 345 -3.42 10.62 -6.96
CA ARG A 345 -3.67 11.92 -7.63
C ARG A 345 -4.44 12.90 -6.75
N ASP A 346 -5.24 12.37 -5.84
CA ASP A 346 -5.98 13.09 -4.82
C ASP A 346 -5.75 12.38 -3.48
N PRO A 347 -5.02 12.99 -2.52
CA PRO A 347 -4.83 12.43 -1.19
C PRO A 347 -6.06 12.56 -0.29
N GLY A 348 -7.11 13.27 -0.71
CA GLY A 348 -8.39 13.35 0.02
C GLY A 348 -9.31 12.14 -0.18
N VAL A 349 -8.93 11.17 -1.00
CA VAL A 349 -9.67 9.89 -1.16
C VAL A 349 -9.18 8.91 -0.10
N GLU A 350 -9.78 8.98 1.09
CA GLU A 350 -9.32 8.26 2.29
C GLU A 350 -9.43 6.72 2.16
N HIS A 351 -10.42 6.20 1.41
CA HIS A 351 -10.72 4.77 1.35
C HIS A 351 -10.76 4.19 -0.07
N GLY A 352 -10.32 2.94 -0.21
CA GLY A 352 -10.52 2.12 -1.40
C GLY A 352 -9.57 2.40 -2.57
N ALA A 353 -10.05 2.14 -3.79
CA ALA A 353 -9.28 2.29 -5.02
C ALA A 353 -9.12 3.77 -5.39
N ALA A 354 -7.89 4.29 -5.33
CA ALA A 354 -7.55 5.67 -5.66
C ALA A 354 -6.85 5.78 -7.03
N ALA A 355 -7.21 6.77 -7.84
CA ALA A 355 -6.52 7.02 -9.11
C ALA A 355 -5.06 7.46 -8.87
N ARG A 356 -4.09 6.77 -9.47
CA ARG A 356 -2.65 7.02 -9.25
C ARG A 356 -1.94 7.64 -10.46
N PHE A 357 -0.82 8.31 -10.23
CA PHE A 357 0.06 8.81 -11.29
C PHE A 357 0.76 7.63 -12.00
N SER A 358 0.83 7.68 -13.34
CA SER A 358 1.60 6.72 -14.15
C SER A 358 3.11 6.99 -14.15
N GLU A 359 3.51 8.19 -13.74
CA GLU A 359 4.90 8.61 -13.53
C GLU A 359 5.01 9.33 -12.17
N PRO A 360 5.00 8.59 -11.04
CA PRO A 360 4.92 9.19 -9.72
C PRO A 360 6.15 10.02 -9.35
N ASP A 361 7.32 9.63 -9.87
CA ASP A 361 8.60 10.30 -9.70
C ASP A 361 8.62 11.69 -10.36
N LEU A 362 8.12 11.79 -11.60
CA LEU A 362 7.91 13.07 -12.26
C LEU A 362 6.80 13.89 -11.58
N ALA A 363 5.76 13.27 -11.04
CA ALA A 363 4.71 13.98 -10.31
C ALA A 363 5.26 14.62 -9.02
N ALA A 364 5.98 13.84 -8.21
CA ALA A 364 6.65 14.28 -7.00
C ALA A 364 7.73 15.35 -7.28
N GLY A 365 8.62 15.11 -8.25
CA GLY A 365 9.64 16.08 -8.63
C GLY A 365 9.07 17.39 -9.20
N LYS A 366 7.95 17.34 -9.92
CA LYS A 366 7.22 18.55 -10.35
C LYS A 366 6.53 19.26 -9.18
N ALA A 367 6.05 18.55 -8.16
CA ALA A 367 5.55 19.16 -6.94
C ALA A 367 6.67 19.88 -6.16
N PHE A 368 7.82 19.21 -5.99
CA PHE A 368 9.01 19.78 -5.37
C PHE A 368 9.56 21.00 -6.13
N ALA A 369 9.60 20.93 -7.46
CA ALA A 369 9.99 22.06 -8.31
C ALA A 369 9.10 23.29 -8.09
N ARG A 370 7.77 23.13 -8.04
CA ARG A 370 6.85 24.24 -7.72
C ARG A 370 7.14 24.86 -6.35
N LEU A 371 7.45 24.05 -5.33
CA LEU A 371 7.80 24.52 -3.99
C LEU A 371 9.13 25.29 -3.97
N LEU A 372 10.03 25.03 -4.91
CA LEU A 372 11.29 25.78 -5.11
C LEU A 372 11.14 26.97 -6.08
N GLY A 373 9.97 27.19 -6.69
CA GLY A 373 9.76 28.21 -7.74
C GLY A 373 10.27 27.81 -9.13
N VAL A 374 10.72 26.57 -9.30
CA VAL A 374 11.25 26.02 -10.57
C VAL A 374 10.08 25.61 -11.50
N PRO A 375 10.09 25.99 -12.79
CA PRO A 375 9.05 25.60 -13.72
C PRO A 375 9.07 24.09 -14.01
N ALA A 376 7.89 23.49 -14.19
CA ALA A 376 7.74 22.04 -14.40
C ALA A 376 8.42 21.49 -15.68
N SER A 377 8.82 22.36 -16.60
CA SER A 377 9.64 22.05 -17.79
C SER A 377 11.13 21.92 -17.51
N ALA A 378 11.62 22.46 -16.38
CA ALA A 378 12.99 22.31 -15.90
C ALA A 378 13.14 21.11 -14.92
N VAL A 379 12.25 20.12 -15.05
CA VAL A 379 12.24 18.88 -14.24
C VAL A 379 12.56 17.69 -15.14
N LYS A 380 13.59 16.92 -14.78
CA LYS A 380 14.06 15.75 -15.55
C LYS A 380 14.45 14.59 -14.64
N ARG A 381 14.48 13.37 -15.16
CA ARG A 381 15.17 12.22 -14.55
C ARG A 381 16.68 12.33 -14.75
N GLY A 382 17.48 11.75 -13.86
CA GLY A 382 18.93 11.69 -13.95
C GLY A 382 19.54 11.00 -12.73
N THR A 383 20.80 11.29 -12.44
CA THR A 383 21.49 10.86 -11.21
C THR A 383 22.11 12.06 -10.50
N ALA A 384 22.33 11.94 -9.20
CA ALA A 384 23.09 12.90 -8.42
C ALA A 384 24.57 12.91 -8.85
N PRO A 385 25.23 14.08 -8.89
CA PRO A 385 26.68 14.14 -9.03
C PRO A 385 27.35 13.57 -7.78
N ALA A 386 28.49 12.90 -7.95
CA ALA A 386 29.34 12.51 -6.82
C ALA A 386 29.80 13.76 -6.03
N PRO A 387 29.90 13.70 -4.70
CA PRO A 387 30.36 14.81 -3.88
C PRO A 387 31.73 15.33 -4.31
N ALA A 388 31.77 16.58 -4.77
CA ALA A 388 33.00 17.27 -5.14
C ALA A 388 33.70 17.85 -3.90
N ALA A 389 35.04 17.98 -3.96
CA ALA A 389 35.79 18.69 -2.93
C ALA A 389 35.34 20.16 -2.84
N ALA A 390 35.28 20.71 -1.62
CA ALA A 390 34.72 22.03 -1.36
C ALA A 390 35.53 23.15 -2.05
N GLY A 391 34.90 23.84 -3.01
CA GLY A 391 35.51 24.94 -3.77
C GLY A 391 34.56 26.09 -4.13
N GLY A 392 33.34 26.09 -3.60
CA GLY A 392 32.31 27.10 -3.87
C GLY A 392 30.95 26.71 -3.29
N THR A 393 30.02 27.67 -3.22
CA THR A 393 28.77 27.54 -2.47
C THR A 393 27.58 27.11 -3.36
N PRO A 394 26.89 26.01 -3.04
CA PRO A 394 27.41 24.73 -2.52
C PRO A 394 28.04 23.89 -3.64
N ALA A 395 29.02 23.04 -3.32
CA ALA A 395 29.69 22.20 -4.32
C ALA A 395 28.77 21.06 -4.80
N PRO A 396 28.92 20.55 -6.05
CA PRO A 396 28.13 19.42 -6.55
C PRO A 396 28.11 18.22 -5.59
N GLY A 397 26.93 17.67 -5.34
CA GLY A 397 26.71 16.55 -4.42
C GLY A 397 26.63 16.92 -2.94
N THR A 398 26.81 18.19 -2.56
CA THR A 398 26.58 18.68 -1.19
C THR A 398 25.11 18.49 -0.81
N GLU A 399 24.82 17.94 0.36
CA GLU A 399 23.44 17.83 0.88
C GLU A 399 22.87 19.22 1.21
N LEU A 400 21.70 19.52 0.62
CA LEU A 400 20.94 20.75 0.80
C LEU A 400 19.75 20.57 1.76
N GLY A 401 19.44 19.31 2.08
CA GLY A 401 18.40 18.95 3.04
C GLY A 401 18.04 17.47 2.98
N VAL A 402 17.43 16.98 4.06
CA VAL A 402 16.92 15.62 4.20
C VAL A 402 15.60 15.64 4.97
N VAL A 403 14.66 14.81 4.53
CA VAL A 403 13.44 14.45 5.28
C VAL A 403 13.37 12.93 5.38
N GLN A 404 12.68 12.44 6.41
CA GLN A 404 12.63 11.02 6.76
C GLN A 404 11.19 10.56 6.94
N SER A 405 10.90 9.35 6.46
CA SER A 405 9.61 8.68 6.62
C SER A 405 9.20 8.55 8.10
N PRO A 406 7.94 8.18 8.40
CA PRO A 406 7.60 7.47 9.64
C PRO A 406 8.59 6.31 9.92
N PRO A 407 8.82 5.94 11.19
CA PRO A 407 9.71 4.82 11.50
C PRO A 407 9.12 3.52 10.95
N MET A 408 9.96 2.52 10.68
CA MET A 408 9.61 1.28 9.98
C MET A 408 8.37 0.60 10.59
N ILE A 409 8.26 0.56 11.92
CA ILE A 409 7.07 0.05 12.62
C ILE A 409 5.76 0.75 12.23
N ARG A 410 5.78 2.06 11.94
CA ARG A 410 4.60 2.79 11.43
C ARG A 410 4.35 2.59 9.94
N LEU A 411 5.38 2.30 9.15
CA LEU A 411 5.20 1.89 7.75
C LEU A 411 4.59 0.48 7.66
N VAL A 412 5.01 -0.43 8.54
CA VAL A 412 4.44 -1.78 8.70
C VAL A 412 2.98 -1.72 9.16
N ASP A 413 2.68 -0.92 10.18
CA ASP A 413 1.32 -0.63 10.65
C ASP A 413 0.38 -0.19 9.49
N ILE A 414 0.77 0.87 8.77
CA ILE A 414 0.04 1.38 7.58
C ILE A 414 -0.12 0.28 6.51
N MET A 415 0.94 -0.49 6.24
CA MET A 415 0.93 -1.58 5.26
C MET A 415 -0.06 -2.69 5.62
N ILE A 416 -0.17 -3.06 6.90
CA ILE A 416 -1.00 -4.18 7.36
C ILE A 416 -2.47 -3.73 7.49
N SER A 417 -2.74 -2.58 8.12
CA SER A 417 -4.10 -2.07 8.37
C SER A 417 -4.84 -1.75 7.06
N GLU A 418 -4.26 -0.83 6.27
CA GLU A 418 -4.85 -0.34 5.02
C GLU A 418 -4.58 -1.28 3.84
N SER A 419 -3.78 -2.32 4.05
CA SER A 419 -3.36 -3.26 3.02
C SER A 419 -2.63 -2.59 1.83
N ASP A 420 -1.99 -1.43 2.04
CA ASP A 420 -1.45 -0.61 0.96
C ASP A 420 -0.30 -1.32 0.22
N ASN A 421 -0.51 -1.51 -1.09
CA ASN A 421 0.41 -2.24 -1.94
C ASN A 421 1.69 -1.45 -2.27
N LEU A 422 1.62 -0.12 -2.38
CA LEU A 422 2.77 0.72 -2.72
C LEU A 422 3.71 0.84 -1.52
N VAL A 423 3.17 0.77 -0.29
CA VAL A 423 3.99 0.63 0.92
C VAL A 423 4.68 -0.73 0.93
N ALA A 424 3.97 -1.84 0.70
CA ALA A 424 4.57 -3.16 0.68
C ALA A 424 5.69 -3.34 -0.36
N GLU A 425 5.49 -2.84 -1.58
CA GLU A 425 6.52 -2.87 -2.63
C GLU A 425 7.75 -2.00 -2.31
N ALA A 426 7.58 -0.96 -1.51
CA ALA A 426 8.71 -0.19 -0.98
C ALA A 426 9.43 -0.94 0.14
N LEU A 427 8.69 -1.57 1.08
CA LEU A 427 9.29 -2.29 2.21
C LEU A 427 10.08 -3.52 1.77
N ALA A 428 9.57 -4.33 0.83
CA ALA A 428 10.33 -5.43 0.23
C ALA A 428 11.65 -4.95 -0.41
N ARG A 429 11.66 -3.75 -1.01
CA ARG A 429 12.88 -3.12 -1.54
C ARG A 429 13.81 -2.59 -0.44
N GLN A 430 13.29 -2.21 0.73
CA GLN A 430 14.14 -1.88 1.89
C GLN A 430 14.84 -3.13 2.46
N VAL A 431 14.28 -4.34 2.32
CA VAL A 431 14.96 -5.61 2.60
C VAL A 431 16.11 -5.82 1.62
N ALA A 432 15.85 -5.71 0.31
CA ALA A 432 16.90 -5.81 -0.72
C ALA A 432 18.07 -4.84 -0.45
N LEU A 433 17.76 -3.57 -0.13
CA LEU A 433 18.75 -2.55 0.21
C LEU A 433 19.44 -2.76 1.57
N ALA A 434 18.96 -3.65 2.44
CA ALA A 434 19.67 -4.07 3.65
C ALA A 434 20.70 -5.16 3.31
N ARG A 435 20.27 -6.14 2.50
CA ARG A 435 21.07 -7.28 2.04
C ARG A 435 22.01 -6.95 0.86
N ASN A 436 22.15 -5.67 0.51
CA ASN A 436 22.93 -5.16 -0.64
C ASN A 436 22.53 -5.79 -2.00
N GLN A 437 21.28 -6.24 -2.13
CA GLN A 437 20.69 -6.73 -3.37
C GLN A 437 20.04 -5.59 -4.18
N PRO A 438 19.80 -5.75 -5.50
CA PRO A 438 19.11 -4.76 -6.30
C PRO A 438 17.68 -4.53 -5.80
N ALA A 439 17.27 -3.27 -5.62
CA ALA A 439 15.89 -2.91 -5.26
C ALA A 439 14.95 -2.98 -6.47
N SER A 440 14.73 -4.20 -6.96
CA SER A 440 13.74 -4.57 -7.97
C SER A 440 12.64 -5.44 -7.35
N PHE A 441 11.73 -5.98 -8.17
CA PHE A 441 10.81 -7.02 -7.70
C PHE A 441 11.56 -8.32 -7.37
N ASP A 442 12.36 -8.81 -8.33
CA ASP A 442 13.12 -10.07 -8.19
C ASP A 442 14.13 -10.03 -7.03
N GLY A 443 14.81 -8.89 -6.83
CA GLY A 443 15.72 -8.68 -5.70
C GLY A 443 15.02 -8.38 -4.38
N GLY A 444 13.78 -7.86 -4.40
CA GLY A 444 12.93 -7.81 -3.21
C GLY A 444 12.51 -9.20 -2.74
N ALA A 445 12.03 -10.03 -3.66
CA ALA A 445 11.68 -11.43 -3.41
C ALA A 445 12.89 -12.24 -2.88
N ALA A 446 14.00 -12.27 -3.61
CA ALA A 446 15.20 -13.02 -3.22
C ALA A 446 15.87 -12.50 -1.93
N ALA A 447 15.62 -11.25 -1.55
CA ALA A 447 16.05 -10.72 -0.26
C ALA A 447 15.13 -11.20 0.88
N MET A 448 13.81 -11.18 0.68
CA MET A 448 12.84 -11.66 1.66
C MET A 448 12.94 -13.18 1.89
N ASP A 449 13.04 -13.98 0.83
CA ASP A 449 13.19 -15.44 0.92
C ASP A 449 14.47 -15.80 1.73
N ALA A 450 15.52 -14.97 1.64
CA ALA A 450 16.76 -15.14 2.39
C ALA A 450 16.67 -14.65 3.86
N GLU A 451 15.89 -13.61 4.18
CA GLU A 451 15.58 -13.25 5.59
C GLU A 451 14.77 -14.37 6.26
N VAL A 452 13.79 -14.97 5.58
CA VAL A 452 13.01 -16.11 6.10
C VAL A 452 13.93 -17.28 6.47
N ALA A 453 14.91 -17.61 5.62
CA ALA A 453 15.92 -18.62 5.92
C ALA A 453 16.82 -18.26 7.13
N GLU A 454 17.25 -17.01 7.25
CA GLU A 454 18.10 -16.55 8.36
C GLU A 454 17.35 -16.45 9.70
N LEU A 455 16.03 -16.27 9.66
CA LEU A 455 15.13 -16.40 10.81
C LEU A 455 14.81 -17.87 11.19
N GLY A 456 15.42 -18.84 10.52
CA GLY A 456 15.29 -20.27 10.83
C GLY A 456 13.97 -20.91 10.40
N LEU A 457 13.24 -20.27 9.49
CA LEU A 457 11.95 -20.72 8.96
C LEU A 457 12.12 -21.51 7.64
N PRO A 458 11.16 -22.38 7.26
CA PRO A 458 11.24 -23.18 6.02
C PRO A 458 11.15 -22.29 4.77
N ALA A 459 12.31 -21.97 4.20
CA ALA A 459 12.41 -21.06 3.05
C ALA A 459 12.01 -21.70 1.71
N ASP A 460 11.81 -23.01 1.65
CA ASP A 460 11.24 -23.74 0.51
C ASP A 460 9.70 -23.72 0.49
N GLU A 461 9.05 -23.33 1.59
CA GLU A 461 7.60 -23.08 1.66
C GLU A 461 7.19 -21.68 1.16
N ILE A 462 8.16 -20.85 0.78
CA ILE A 462 7.95 -19.52 0.19
C ILE A 462 8.57 -19.41 -1.20
N THR A 463 7.89 -18.69 -2.08
CA THR A 463 8.44 -18.26 -3.38
C THR A 463 7.74 -16.98 -3.78
N LEU A 464 8.48 -15.87 -3.85
CA LEU A 464 7.90 -14.56 -4.11
C LEU A 464 8.15 -14.04 -5.54
N SER A 465 7.31 -13.10 -5.94
CA SER A 465 7.46 -12.27 -7.14
C SER A 465 7.14 -10.80 -6.86
N ASP A 466 6.59 -10.49 -5.70
CA ASP A 466 6.35 -9.15 -5.17
C ASP A 466 6.22 -9.21 -3.62
N GLY A 467 6.19 -8.05 -2.94
CA GLY A 467 5.95 -7.98 -1.48
C GLY A 467 4.48 -7.76 -1.12
N SER A 468 3.72 -7.16 -2.02
CA SER A 468 2.32 -6.80 -1.79
C SER A 468 1.35 -7.98 -1.82
N GLY A 469 1.69 -9.08 -2.49
CA GLY A 469 0.76 -10.17 -2.78
C GLY A 469 -0.26 -9.81 -3.86
N LEU A 470 0.12 -8.96 -4.81
CA LEU A 470 -0.66 -8.69 -6.03
C LEU A 470 -0.34 -9.70 -7.14
N SER A 471 0.82 -10.34 -7.08
CA SER A 471 1.25 -11.35 -8.05
C SER A 471 0.60 -12.71 -7.80
N ARG A 472 -0.01 -13.26 -8.85
CA ARG A 472 -0.50 -14.66 -8.88
C ARG A 472 0.62 -15.70 -8.86
N ARG A 473 1.88 -15.26 -8.90
CA ARG A 473 3.07 -16.13 -8.86
C ARG A 473 3.55 -16.43 -7.44
N ASN A 474 3.24 -15.56 -6.46
CA ASN A 474 3.62 -15.79 -5.07
C ASN A 474 3.04 -17.13 -4.58
N ARG A 475 3.84 -17.88 -3.82
CA ARG A 475 3.43 -19.06 -3.06
C ARG A 475 3.93 -18.89 -1.63
N ILE A 476 3.04 -19.15 -0.67
CA ILE A 476 3.37 -19.26 0.75
C ILE A 476 2.50 -20.39 1.31
N SER A 477 3.05 -21.23 2.17
CA SER A 477 2.29 -22.21 2.93
C SER A 477 1.47 -21.55 4.06
N PRO A 478 0.32 -22.13 4.45
CA PRO A 478 -0.31 -21.82 5.73
C PRO A 478 0.60 -22.00 6.96
N SER A 479 1.45 -23.03 7.02
CA SER A 479 2.34 -23.33 8.16
C SER A 479 3.38 -22.22 8.39
N LEU A 480 4.11 -21.82 7.35
CA LEU A 480 5.05 -20.70 7.40
C LEU A 480 4.38 -19.39 7.81
N LEU A 481 3.13 -19.13 7.38
CA LEU A 481 2.39 -17.95 7.84
C LEU A 481 2.06 -18.02 9.33
N THR A 482 1.67 -19.20 9.85
CA THR A 482 1.46 -19.39 11.28
C THR A 482 2.75 -19.23 12.09
N ASP A 483 3.89 -19.71 11.58
CA ASP A 483 5.19 -19.59 12.24
C ASP A 483 5.80 -18.18 12.14
N LEU A 484 5.61 -17.45 11.03
CA LEU A 484 5.97 -16.02 10.95
C LEU A 484 5.24 -15.20 12.03
N ILE A 485 3.96 -15.48 12.26
CA ILE A 485 3.16 -14.87 13.34
C ILE A 485 3.66 -15.29 14.73
N ARG A 486 4.01 -16.58 14.91
CA ARG A 486 4.51 -17.11 16.18
C ARG A 486 5.90 -16.56 16.52
N LEU A 487 6.79 -16.46 15.55
CA LEU A 487 8.12 -15.87 15.68
C LEU A 487 8.02 -14.39 16.07
N ALA A 488 7.13 -13.63 15.43
CA ALA A 488 6.88 -12.24 15.78
C ALA A 488 6.31 -12.04 17.20
N ALA A 489 5.70 -13.08 17.77
CA ALA A 489 5.21 -13.12 19.16
C ALA A 489 6.26 -13.63 20.17
N SER A 490 7.44 -14.08 19.71
CA SER A 490 8.48 -14.59 20.61
C SER A 490 9.14 -13.46 21.40
N PRO A 491 9.36 -13.62 22.72
CA PRO A 491 10.16 -12.66 23.50
C PRO A 491 11.62 -12.59 23.05
N ASP A 492 12.10 -13.57 22.27
CA ASP A 492 13.45 -13.56 21.67
C ASP A 492 13.55 -12.61 20.45
N HIS A 493 12.41 -12.18 19.89
CA HIS A 493 12.32 -11.33 18.69
C HIS A 493 11.47 -10.06 18.90
N PRO A 494 11.77 -9.22 19.91
CA PRO A 494 10.97 -8.03 20.23
C PRO A 494 10.94 -6.98 19.10
N GLU A 495 11.89 -7.01 18.17
CA GLU A 495 11.90 -6.17 16.97
C GLU A 495 10.76 -6.49 15.99
N LEU A 496 10.28 -7.74 15.98
CA LEU A 496 9.22 -8.23 15.09
C LEU A 496 7.81 -7.95 15.62
N ALA A 497 7.64 -7.69 16.91
CA ALA A 497 6.32 -7.43 17.53
C ALA A 497 5.55 -6.24 16.88
N GLY A 498 6.25 -5.38 16.13
CA GLY A 498 5.66 -4.34 15.30
C GLY A 498 4.65 -4.83 14.25
N VAL A 499 4.66 -6.12 13.88
CA VAL A 499 3.64 -6.76 13.01
C VAL A 499 2.23 -6.59 13.59
N PHE A 500 2.05 -6.72 14.90
CA PHE A 500 0.72 -6.81 15.51
C PHE A 500 -0.03 -5.48 15.58
N GLY A 501 0.69 -4.36 15.66
CA GLY A 501 0.08 -3.03 15.83
C GLY A 501 -0.87 -2.64 14.69
N GLY A 502 -0.58 -3.10 13.47
CA GLY A 502 -1.41 -2.85 12.29
C GLY A 502 -2.43 -3.94 11.95
N LEU A 503 -2.55 -5.02 12.73
CA LEU A 503 -3.49 -6.10 12.40
C LEU A 503 -4.96 -5.62 12.51
N PRO A 504 -5.75 -5.70 11.42
CA PRO A 504 -7.19 -5.45 11.47
C PRO A 504 -7.89 -6.30 12.54
N VAL A 505 -8.78 -5.69 13.32
CA VAL A 505 -9.53 -6.33 14.40
C VAL A 505 -10.97 -6.57 13.97
N GLY A 506 -11.47 -7.80 14.17
CA GLY A 506 -12.83 -8.20 13.80
C GLY A 506 -13.91 -7.25 14.34
N ALA A 507 -14.78 -6.76 13.47
CA ALA A 507 -15.85 -5.78 13.72
C ALA A 507 -15.40 -4.35 14.08
N TRP A 508 -14.09 -4.07 14.12
CA TRP A 508 -13.54 -2.84 14.70
C TRP A 508 -12.66 -2.01 13.76
N SER A 509 -11.68 -2.60 13.07
CA SER A 509 -10.67 -1.81 12.32
C SER A 509 -10.16 -2.45 11.03
N GLY A 510 -9.65 -1.59 10.13
CA GLY A 510 -9.03 -1.96 8.87
C GLY A 510 -9.94 -2.85 8.01
N THR A 511 -9.35 -3.77 7.25
CA THR A 511 -10.10 -4.69 6.37
C THR A 511 -11.04 -5.71 7.05
N LEU A 512 -11.24 -5.63 8.38
CA LEU A 512 -12.18 -6.43 9.16
C LEU A 512 -13.26 -5.60 9.88
N ASP A 513 -13.33 -4.29 9.61
CA ASP A 513 -14.24 -3.32 10.23
C ASP A 513 -15.73 -3.73 10.18
N GLU A 514 -16.29 -4.01 9.01
CA GLU A 514 -17.69 -4.43 8.83
C GLU A 514 -17.89 -5.95 8.96
N ARG A 515 -16.80 -6.72 8.98
CA ARG A 515 -16.83 -8.18 9.14
C ARG A 515 -17.12 -8.55 10.60
N TYR A 516 -17.50 -9.79 10.85
CA TYR A 516 -17.90 -10.31 12.17
C TYR A 516 -19.17 -9.68 12.82
N ARG A 517 -19.63 -8.49 12.39
CA ARG A 517 -20.80 -7.77 12.94
C ARG A 517 -22.15 -8.48 12.73
N ASN A 518 -22.47 -8.80 11.48
CA ASN A 518 -23.84 -9.19 11.07
C ASN A 518 -23.93 -10.56 10.36
N ALA A 519 -22.80 -11.22 10.09
CA ALA A 519 -22.79 -12.47 9.34
C ALA A 519 -23.17 -13.68 10.24
N PRO A 520 -24.10 -14.55 9.83
CA PRO A 520 -24.46 -15.73 10.63
C PRO A 520 -23.27 -16.65 10.88
N GLY A 521 -23.05 -16.97 12.17
CA GLY A 521 -21.96 -17.84 12.64
C GLY A 521 -20.63 -17.14 12.89
N THR A 522 -20.52 -15.80 12.75
CA THR A 522 -19.23 -15.11 12.91
C THR A 522 -19.06 -14.34 14.22
N ALA A 523 -20.13 -14.09 15.00
CA ALA A 523 -20.12 -13.11 16.10
C ALA A 523 -19.01 -13.32 17.15
N ALA A 524 -18.58 -14.56 17.43
CA ALA A 524 -17.52 -14.86 18.39
C ALA A 524 -16.14 -14.29 18.00
N GLY A 525 -15.90 -14.03 16.70
CA GLY A 525 -14.65 -13.44 16.22
C GLY A 525 -14.57 -11.91 16.35
N ALA A 526 -15.66 -11.22 16.70
CA ALA A 526 -15.65 -9.77 16.91
C ALA A 526 -14.79 -9.41 18.13
N GLY A 527 -13.83 -8.50 17.97
CA GLY A 527 -12.81 -8.17 18.98
C GLY A 527 -11.73 -9.24 19.22
N SER A 528 -12.07 -10.52 19.07
CA SER A 528 -11.18 -11.67 19.31
C SER A 528 -10.18 -11.92 18.18
N VAL A 529 -10.63 -11.79 16.92
CA VAL A 529 -9.80 -12.06 15.73
C VAL A 529 -8.98 -10.81 15.35
N ARG A 530 -7.68 -10.98 15.19
CA ARG A 530 -6.73 -9.96 14.71
C ARG A 530 -5.97 -10.53 13.52
N ALA A 531 -6.33 -10.16 12.29
CA ALA A 531 -5.85 -10.89 11.12
C ALA A 531 -5.70 -10.04 9.85
N LYS A 532 -4.63 -10.32 9.09
CA LYS A 532 -4.45 -9.77 7.75
C LYS A 532 -5.31 -10.55 6.78
N THR A 533 -6.00 -9.81 5.92
CA THR A 533 -6.82 -10.34 4.82
C THR A 533 -6.04 -10.40 3.50
N GLY A 534 -6.38 -11.37 2.66
CA GLY A 534 -5.99 -11.48 1.26
C GLY A 534 -7.21 -11.64 0.36
N THR A 535 -7.24 -10.96 -0.80
CA THR A 535 -8.24 -11.16 -1.85
C THR A 535 -7.69 -10.75 -3.21
N LEU A 536 -7.83 -11.62 -4.20
CA LEU A 536 -7.74 -11.36 -5.65
C LEU A 536 -8.93 -12.08 -6.31
N THR A 537 -9.13 -11.92 -7.62
CA THR A 537 -10.15 -12.73 -8.33
C THR A 537 -9.85 -14.23 -8.18
N ALA A 538 -10.81 -14.99 -7.65
CA ALA A 538 -10.74 -16.42 -7.31
C ALA A 538 -9.66 -16.81 -6.27
N VAL A 539 -9.20 -15.87 -5.43
CA VAL A 539 -8.25 -16.13 -4.33
C VAL A 539 -8.69 -15.38 -3.09
N HIS A 540 -8.87 -16.08 -1.96
CA HIS A 540 -9.25 -15.46 -0.69
C HIS A 540 -8.44 -16.06 0.46
N ALA A 541 -7.94 -15.20 1.36
CA ALA A 541 -7.11 -15.64 2.48
C ALA A 541 -7.36 -14.80 3.74
N ILE A 542 -7.08 -15.41 4.88
CA ILE A 542 -7.00 -14.74 6.18
C ILE A 542 -5.92 -15.43 7.02
N ALA A 543 -5.03 -14.65 7.64
CA ALA A 543 -4.00 -15.16 8.54
C ALA A 543 -3.75 -14.19 9.69
N GLY A 544 -3.60 -14.69 10.91
CA GLY A 544 -3.49 -13.86 12.11
C GLY A 544 -3.61 -14.62 13.43
N LEU A 545 -4.04 -13.88 14.45
CA LEU A 545 -4.22 -14.33 15.81
C LEU A 545 -5.69 -14.41 16.20
N VAL A 546 -6.04 -15.38 17.04
CA VAL A 546 -7.36 -15.52 17.65
C VAL A 546 -7.25 -16.03 19.08
N THR A 547 -7.99 -15.41 20.00
CA THR A 547 -8.15 -15.90 21.38
C THR A 547 -9.36 -16.83 21.45
N THR A 548 -9.21 -18.01 22.03
CA THR A 548 -10.28 -19.00 22.23
C THR A 548 -11.21 -18.63 23.38
N ALA A 549 -12.32 -19.35 23.55
CA ALA A 549 -13.27 -19.11 24.64
C ALA A 549 -12.65 -19.32 26.04
N ASP A 550 -11.66 -20.21 26.14
CA ASP A 550 -10.90 -20.49 27.36
C ASP A 550 -9.66 -19.57 27.53
N GLY A 551 -9.51 -18.55 26.68
CA GLY A 551 -8.44 -17.54 26.78
C GLY A 551 -7.11 -17.89 26.12
N ARG A 552 -6.99 -19.07 25.47
CA ARG A 552 -5.75 -19.47 24.78
C ARG A 552 -5.55 -18.66 23.50
N LEU A 553 -4.32 -18.26 23.20
CA LEU A 553 -3.99 -17.54 21.97
C LEU A 553 -3.45 -18.50 20.90
N LEU A 554 -4.16 -18.57 19.77
CA LEU A 554 -3.79 -19.38 18.61
C LEU A 554 -3.34 -18.48 17.45
N THR A 555 -2.40 -19.00 16.66
CA THR A 555 -2.06 -18.49 15.32
C THR A 555 -2.78 -19.34 14.28
N PHE A 556 -3.33 -18.72 13.24
CA PHE A 556 -4.05 -19.41 12.17
C PHE A 556 -3.78 -18.80 10.80
N ALA A 557 -3.83 -19.65 9.77
CA ALA A 557 -3.82 -19.26 8.37
C ALA A 557 -4.80 -20.12 7.57
N VAL A 558 -5.67 -19.49 6.78
CA VAL A 558 -6.61 -20.14 5.87
C VAL A 558 -6.45 -19.49 4.50
N LEU A 559 -5.93 -20.24 3.53
CA LEU A 559 -5.66 -19.78 2.16
C LEU A 559 -6.48 -20.60 1.18
N THR A 560 -7.16 -19.93 0.24
CA THR A 560 -7.91 -20.59 -0.84
C THR A 560 -7.62 -19.97 -2.20
N ASP A 561 -7.49 -20.81 -3.22
CA ASP A 561 -7.43 -20.40 -4.62
C ASP A 561 -8.34 -21.26 -5.52
N GLN A 562 -8.56 -20.85 -6.77
CA GLN A 562 -9.61 -21.36 -7.67
C GLN A 562 -11.04 -21.27 -7.09
N VAL A 563 -11.31 -20.28 -6.23
CA VAL A 563 -12.63 -20.10 -5.62
C VAL A 563 -13.67 -19.77 -6.71
N PRO A 564 -14.77 -20.55 -6.85
CA PRO A 564 -15.76 -20.33 -7.90
C PRO A 564 -16.75 -19.19 -7.59
N GLY A 565 -16.86 -18.82 -6.31
CA GLY A 565 -17.65 -17.69 -5.83
C GLY A 565 -16.86 -16.38 -5.73
N GLY A 566 -17.55 -15.30 -5.38
CA GLY A 566 -16.94 -14.00 -5.11
C GLY A 566 -16.63 -13.78 -3.62
N LYS A 567 -16.07 -12.61 -3.30
CA LYS A 567 -15.76 -12.20 -1.92
C LYS A 567 -16.95 -12.35 -0.97
N GLU A 568 -18.17 -12.09 -1.44
CA GLU A 568 -19.41 -12.09 -0.64
C GLU A 568 -19.81 -13.50 -0.15
N THR A 569 -19.30 -14.56 -0.80
CA THR A 569 -19.50 -15.95 -0.36
C THR A 569 -18.27 -16.49 0.37
N ALA A 570 -17.07 -16.14 -0.10
CA ALA A 570 -15.81 -16.68 0.42
C ALA A 570 -15.41 -16.05 1.76
N GLN A 571 -15.45 -14.72 1.89
CA GLN A 571 -15.02 -14.03 3.11
C GLN A 571 -15.89 -14.40 4.33
N PRO A 572 -17.22 -14.51 4.26
CA PRO A 572 -18.03 -15.00 5.37
C PRO A 572 -17.83 -16.48 5.69
N ALA A 573 -17.29 -17.30 4.78
CA ALA A 573 -16.91 -18.67 5.07
C ALA A 573 -15.56 -18.74 5.82
N LEU A 574 -14.58 -17.93 5.40
CA LEU A 574 -13.33 -17.72 6.14
C LEU A 574 -13.57 -17.16 7.55
N ASP A 575 -14.49 -16.20 7.69
CA ASP A 575 -14.82 -15.60 8.99
C ASP A 575 -15.49 -16.58 9.96
N ARG A 576 -16.21 -17.60 9.46
CA ARG A 576 -16.73 -18.67 10.33
C ARG A 576 -15.62 -19.58 10.85
N ILE A 577 -14.57 -19.84 10.08
CA ILE A 577 -13.41 -20.63 10.55
C ILE A 577 -12.72 -19.90 11.71
N ALA A 578 -12.41 -18.61 11.52
CA ALA A 578 -11.79 -17.79 12.57
C ALA A 578 -12.72 -17.61 13.80
N ALA A 579 -14.03 -17.43 13.59
CA ALA A 579 -14.99 -17.33 14.69
C ALA A 579 -15.24 -18.67 15.41
N ALA A 580 -15.10 -19.81 14.73
CA ALA A 580 -15.17 -21.13 15.37
C ALA A 580 -13.97 -21.36 16.30
N LEU A 581 -12.76 -20.92 15.92
CA LEU A 581 -11.61 -20.89 16.82
C LEU A 581 -11.83 -19.95 18.02
N ALA A 582 -12.44 -18.77 17.80
CA ALA A 582 -12.76 -17.84 18.88
C ALA A 582 -13.81 -18.37 19.87
N GLY A 583 -14.82 -19.10 19.37
CA GLY A 583 -15.88 -19.72 20.18
C GLY A 583 -15.56 -21.12 20.71
N CYS A 584 -14.38 -21.66 20.40
CA CYS A 584 -13.92 -22.99 20.79
C CYS A 584 -13.44 -22.99 22.24
N GLY A 585 -13.91 -23.94 23.04
CA GLY A 585 -13.36 -24.32 24.34
C GLY A 585 -12.95 -25.79 24.32
N CYS A 586 -12.02 -26.13 23.41
CA CYS A 586 -11.86 -27.50 22.91
C CYS A 586 -10.73 -28.29 23.61
N GLY A 587 -10.66 -28.21 24.95
CA GLY A 587 -9.76 -29.02 25.79
C GLY A 587 -10.15 -30.51 25.86
#